data_AF-A0A9W9WBR9-F1
#
_entry.id   AF-A0A9W9WBR9-F1
#
_cell.length_a   1.000
_cell.length_b   1.000
_cell.length_c   1.000
_cell.angle_alpha   90.00
_cell.angle_beta   90.00
_cell.angle_gamma   90.00
#
_symmetry.space_group_name_H-M   'P 1'
#
loop_
_entity.id
_entity.type
_entity.pdbx_description
1 polymer ?
#
loop_
_entity_poly.entity_id
_entity_poly.type
_entity_poly.pdbx_seq_one_letter_code
_entity_poly.pdbx_strand_id
1 'polypeptide(L)'
;MGKLSRGTLPWQEEISSGNAWGMSLDVPETWWKGFAAVERIIITGGNEEVFSDHIQHLGEMLKRTSERGVTVHMANETHDGPLMGFAAGRRPSETTEAITDFIISCFEE
;
A
#
# COMPACT_ATOMS: atom_id res chain seq x y z
N MET A 1 -3.05 -8.47 -29.85
CA MET A 1 -3.12 -7.12 -29.24
C MET A 1 -4.57 -6.71 -29.11
N GLY A 2 -5.18 -6.97 -27.96
CA GLY A 2 -6.56 -6.58 -27.69
C GLY A 2 -6.63 -5.11 -27.28
N LYS A 3 -7.45 -4.32 -27.99
CA LYS A 3 -7.78 -2.95 -27.62
C LYS A 3 -8.56 -2.98 -26.31
N LEU A 4 -7.99 -2.43 -25.24
CA LEU A 4 -8.74 -2.08 -24.03
C LEU A 4 -9.83 -1.09 -24.44
N SER A 5 -11.09 -1.50 -24.34
CA SER A 5 -12.23 -0.60 -24.49
C SER A 5 -12.15 0.45 -23.38
N ARG A 6 -11.82 1.71 -23.74
CA ARG A 6 -11.99 2.87 -22.86
C ARG A 6 -13.48 3.11 -22.69
N GLY A 7 -14.12 2.37 -21.78
CA GLY A 7 -15.37 2.82 -21.19
C GLY A 7 -15.05 4.10 -20.42
N THR A 8 -15.85 5.15 -20.60
CA THR A 8 -15.76 6.38 -19.81
C THR A 8 -16.03 5.99 -18.37
N LEU A 9 -14.99 5.96 -17.53
CA LEU A 9 -15.20 5.72 -16.11
C LEU A 9 -16.08 6.85 -15.58
N PRO A 10 -17.07 6.59 -14.70
CA PRO A 10 -18.00 7.62 -14.20
C PRO A 10 -17.31 8.83 -13.56
N TRP A 11 -16.02 8.70 -13.28
CA TRP A 11 -15.20 9.57 -12.46
C TRP A 11 -14.03 10.19 -13.23
N GLN A 12 -14.03 10.04 -14.56
CA GLN A 12 -12.93 10.51 -15.41
C GLN A 12 -12.73 12.03 -15.34
N GLU A 13 -13.80 12.76 -15.04
CA GLU A 13 -13.79 14.21 -14.79
C GLU A 13 -13.25 14.58 -13.41
N GLU A 14 -13.51 13.76 -12.38
CA GLU A 14 -12.90 13.94 -11.05
C GLU A 14 -11.39 13.67 -11.08
N ILE A 15 -10.96 12.66 -11.86
CA ILE A 15 -9.53 12.36 -12.08
C ILE A 15 -8.85 13.53 -12.81
N SER A 16 -9.43 14.03 -13.90
CA SER A 16 -8.82 15.11 -14.69
C SER A 16 -8.81 16.45 -13.95
N SER A 17 -9.76 16.67 -13.03
CA SER A 17 -9.81 17.85 -12.16
C SER A 17 -8.94 17.74 -10.91
N GLY A 18 -8.25 16.62 -10.71
CA GLY A 18 -7.39 16.41 -9.55
C GLY A 18 -8.18 16.36 -8.25
N ASN A 19 -9.41 15.83 -8.27
CA ASN A 19 -10.27 15.67 -7.09
C ASN A 19 -10.47 14.20 -6.69
N ALA A 20 -9.92 13.25 -7.47
CA ALA A 20 -10.07 11.81 -7.25
C ALA A 20 -9.19 11.23 -6.11
N TRP A 21 -8.74 12.04 -5.15
CA TRP A 21 -7.84 11.59 -4.06
C TRP A 21 -8.49 10.56 -3.11
N GLY A 22 -9.83 10.53 -3.05
CA GLY A 22 -10.59 9.55 -2.26
C GLY A 22 -11.08 8.34 -3.05
N MET A 23 -10.65 8.20 -4.31
CA MET A 23 -11.15 7.16 -5.20
C MET A 23 -10.24 5.94 -5.23
N SER A 24 -10.84 4.74 -5.16
CA SER A 24 -10.12 3.52 -5.50
C SER A 24 -9.71 3.58 -6.97
N LEU A 25 -8.40 3.62 -7.23
CA LEU A 25 -7.86 3.40 -8.56
C LEU A 25 -7.86 1.89 -8.80
N ASP A 26 -8.95 1.37 -9.34
CA ASP A 26 -9.07 -0.04 -9.69
C ASP A 26 -8.19 -0.33 -10.91
N VAL A 27 -7.00 -0.87 -10.66
CA VAL A 27 -6.14 -1.43 -11.71
C VAL A 27 -6.29 -2.95 -11.72
N PRO A 28 -6.29 -3.60 -12.90
CA PRO A 28 -6.33 -5.06 -12.96
C PRO A 28 -5.06 -5.64 -12.31
N GLU A 29 -5.14 -6.81 -11.67
CA GLU A 29 -3.97 -7.47 -11.05
C GLU A 29 -2.78 -7.61 -12.03
N THR A 30 -3.06 -7.75 -13.33
CA THR A 30 -2.05 -7.84 -14.39
C THR A 30 -1.15 -6.61 -14.51
N TRP A 31 -1.56 -5.46 -13.97
CA TRP A 31 -0.74 -4.26 -13.87
C TRP A 31 0.53 -4.49 -13.05
N TRP A 32 0.43 -5.31 -12.00
CA TRP A 32 1.53 -5.59 -11.06
C TRP A 32 2.44 -6.73 -11.51
N LYS A 33 2.08 -7.43 -12.59
CA LYS A 33 2.86 -8.54 -13.12
C LYS A 33 4.21 -8.04 -13.61
N GLY A 34 5.29 -8.59 -13.04
CA GLY A 34 6.66 -8.20 -13.39
C GLY A 34 7.08 -6.85 -12.83
N PHE A 35 6.40 -6.35 -11.79
CA PHE A 35 6.81 -5.15 -11.08
C PHE A 35 8.22 -5.33 -10.49
N ALA A 36 9.19 -4.59 -11.03
CA ALA A 36 10.61 -4.78 -10.77
C ALA A 36 11.35 -3.52 -10.32
N ALA A 37 10.64 -2.40 -10.11
CA ALA A 37 11.22 -1.11 -9.76
C ALA A 37 11.94 -1.08 -8.40
N VAL A 38 11.55 -1.99 -7.51
CA VAL A 38 12.17 -2.18 -6.19
C VAL A 38 12.38 -3.67 -5.95
N GLU A 39 13.31 -4.02 -5.07
CA GLU A 39 13.63 -5.42 -4.72
C GLU A 39 12.77 -5.95 -3.57
N ARG A 40 12.36 -5.03 -2.68
CA ARG A 40 11.60 -5.33 -1.48
C ARG A 40 10.50 -4.30 -1.27
N ILE A 41 9.36 -4.76 -0.78
CA ILE A 41 8.18 -3.96 -0.52
C ILE A 41 7.72 -4.27 0.90
N ILE A 42 7.44 -3.24 1.68
CA ILE A 42 6.65 -3.35 2.90
C ILE A 42 5.30 -2.66 2.68
N ILE A 43 4.23 -3.33 3.11
CA ILE A 43 2.90 -2.76 3.24
C ILE A 43 2.56 -2.79 4.72
N THR A 44 2.17 -1.63 5.25
CA THR A 44 1.75 -1.48 6.65
C THR A 44 0.30 -1.06 6.72
N GLY A 45 -0.41 -1.50 7.75
CA GLY A 45 -1.77 -1.07 8.06
C GLY A 45 -2.14 -1.33 9.50
N GLY A 46 -3.27 -0.76 9.90
CA GLY A 46 -3.89 -0.95 11.21
C GLY A 46 -5.01 -1.99 11.15
N ASN A 47 -5.11 -2.86 12.16
CA ASN A 47 -6.26 -3.76 12.31
C ASN A 47 -7.55 -2.99 12.63
N GLU A 48 -7.45 -1.77 13.17
CA GLU A 48 -8.58 -0.94 13.58
C GLU A 48 -8.88 0.20 12.57
N GLU A 49 -8.57 0.01 11.29
CA GLU A 49 -8.86 0.97 10.24
C GLU A 49 -9.86 0.45 9.20
N VAL A 50 -10.57 1.37 8.54
CA VAL A 50 -11.59 1.03 7.52
C VAL A 50 -11.01 0.33 6.29
N PHE A 51 -9.70 0.49 6.04
CA PHE A 51 -8.99 -0.07 4.90
C PHE A 51 -8.25 -1.38 5.19
N SER A 52 -8.36 -1.94 6.40
CA SER A 52 -7.59 -3.14 6.81
C SER A 52 -7.69 -4.31 5.82
N ASP A 53 -8.91 -4.66 5.37
CA ASP A 53 -9.12 -5.74 4.41
C ASP A 53 -8.49 -5.44 3.04
N HIS A 54 -8.55 -4.18 2.60
CA HIS A 54 -7.98 -3.75 1.32
C HIS A 54 -6.45 -3.82 1.35
N ILE A 55 -5.83 -3.44 2.48
CA ILE A 55 -4.38 -3.48 2.67
C ILE A 55 -3.88 -4.92 2.65
N GLN A 56 -4.56 -5.82 3.39
CA GLN A 56 -4.25 -7.24 3.38
C GLN A 56 -4.40 -7.84 1.98
N HIS A 57 -5.50 -7.52 1.29
CA HIS A 57 -5.74 -7.97 -0.08
C HIS A 57 -4.67 -7.48 -1.07
N LEU A 58 -4.26 -6.22 -0.97
CA LEU A 58 -3.17 -5.66 -1.77
C LEU A 58 -1.87 -6.44 -1.52
N GLY A 59 -1.57 -6.72 -0.25
CA GLY A 59 -0.38 -7.47 0.14
C GLY A 59 -0.36 -8.90 -0.41
N GLU A 60 -1.49 -9.62 -0.32
CA GLU A 60 -1.62 -10.94 -0.93
C GLU A 60 -1.48 -10.90 -2.44
N MET A 61 -2.08 -9.90 -3.10
CA MET A 61 -1.99 -9.73 -4.54
C MET A 61 -0.54 -9.46 -4.98
N LEU A 62 0.19 -8.57 -4.31
CA LEU A 62 1.60 -8.29 -4.63
C LEU A 62 2.51 -9.50 -4.35
N LYS A 63 2.24 -10.27 -3.30
CA LYS A 63 2.95 -11.53 -3.04
C LYS A 63 2.77 -12.55 -4.17
N ARG A 64 1.59 -12.59 -4.80
CA ARG A 64 1.30 -13.50 -5.93
C ARG A 64 1.88 -13.01 -7.26
N THR A 65 1.93 -11.70 -7.46
CA THR A 65 2.18 -11.09 -8.79
C THR A 65 3.58 -10.50 -8.96
N SER A 66 4.24 -10.10 -7.86
CA SER A 66 5.60 -9.58 -7.91
C SER A 66 6.61 -10.71 -7.74
N GLU A 67 7.75 -10.59 -8.42
CA GLU A 67 8.90 -11.47 -8.22
C GLU A 67 9.79 -11.01 -7.04
N ARG A 68 9.26 -10.11 -6.20
CA ARG A 68 9.99 -9.34 -5.18
C ARG A 68 9.60 -9.76 -3.77
N GLY A 69 10.45 -9.42 -2.80
CA GLY A 69 10.16 -9.69 -1.39
C GLY A 69 9.06 -8.77 -0.88
N VAL A 70 7.88 -9.30 -0.58
CA VAL A 70 6.74 -8.51 -0.07
C VAL A 70 6.44 -8.90 1.38
N THR A 71 6.57 -7.92 2.27
CA THR A 71 6.19 -8.02 3.69
C THR A 71 4.91 -7.24 3.93
N VAL A 72 3.97 -7.84 4.67
CA VAL A 72 2.73 -7.18 5.11
C VAL A 72 2.76 -7.16 6.63
N HIS A 73 2.62 -5.98 7.24
CA HIS A 73 2.62 -5.78 8.68
C HIS A 73 1.32 -5.09 9.10
N MET A 74 0.53 -5.78 9.92
CA MET A 74 -0.73 -5.27 10.45
C MET A 74 -0.63 -5.10 11.96
N ALA A 75 -0.65 -3.85 12.44
CA ALA A 75 -0.54 -3.53 13.86
C ALA A 75 -1.92 -3.25 14.49
N ASN A 76 -2.03 -3.34 15.82
CA ASN A 76 -3.26 -2.96 16.54
C ASN A 76 -3.37 -1.44 16.71
N GLU A 77 -3.54 -0.74 15.59
CA GLU A 77 -3.66 0.71 15.51
C GLU A 77 -4.74 1.14 14.50
N THR A 78 -5.08 2.43 14.54
CA THR A 78 -5.90 3.10 13.52
C THR A 78 -5.02 3.64 12.39
N HIS A 79 -5.63 4.11 11.29
CA HIS A 79 -4.99 4.49 10.02
C HIS A 79 -3.64 5.22 10.14
N ASP A 80 -3.57 6.24 11.00
CA ASP A 80 -2.41 7.15 11.09
C ASP A 80 -1.55 6.90 12.34
N GLY A 81 -1.48 5.66 12.83
CA GLY A 81 -0.75 5.30 14.07
C GLY A 81 0.64 5.95 14.20
N PRO A 82 1.56 5.76 13.24
CA PRO A 82 2.89 6.38 13.27
C PRO A 82 2.85 7.93 13.31
N LEU A 83 2.01 8.54 12.48
CA LEU A 83 1.88 10.00 12.39
C LEU A 83 1.33 10.59 13.70
N MET A 84 0.28 9.98 14.24
CA MET A 84 -0.33 10.42 15.50
C MET A 84 0.60 10.19 16.69
N GLY A 85 1.35 9.08 16.70
CA GLY A 85 2.39 8.80 17.70
C GLY A 85 3.48 9.87 17.70
N PHE A 86 4.00 10.21 16.52
CA PHE A 86 4.99 11.26 16.33
C PHE A 86 4.46 12.64 16.77
N ALA A 87 3.28 13.04 16.29
CA ALA A 87 2.68 14.33 16.60
C ALA A 87 2.40 14.51 18.11
N ALA A 88 2.09 13.42 18.81
CA ALA A 88 1.85 13.42 20.26
C ALA A 88 3.12 13.25 21.11
N GLY A 89 4.32 13.15 20.50
CA GLY A 89 5.57 12.92 21.22
C GLY A 89 5.61 11.57 21.96
N ARG A 90 4.89 10.57 21.46
CA ARG A 90 4.86 9.22 22.03
C ARG A 90 6.10 8.44 21.59
N ARG A 91 6.33 7.31 22.26
CA ARG A 91 7.30 6.32 21.77
C ARG A 91 6.86 5.80 20.38
N PRO A 92 7.81 5.32 19.56
CA PRO A 92 7.50 4.67 18.30
C PRO A 92 6.39 3.63 18.44
N SER A 93 5.45 3.61 17.48
CA SER A 93 4.44 2.56 17.41
C SER A 93 5.05 1.26 16.88
N GLU A 94 4.34 0.14 17.03
CA GLU A 94 4.70 -1.15 16.43
C GLU A 94 5.00 -1.01 14.93
N THR A 95 4.13 -0.31 14.19
CA THR A 95 4.35 -0.01 12.77
C THR A 95 5.61 0.82 12.52
N THR A 96 5.92 1.77 13.40
CA THR A 96 7.14 2.59 13.27
C THR A 96 8.40 1.73 13.44
N GLU A 97 8.39 0.83 14.41
CA GLU A 97 9.47 -0.14 14.64
C GLU A 97 9.61 -1.09 13.44
N ALA A 98 8.51 -1.65 12.95
CA ALA A 98 8.51 -2.54 11.78
C ALA A 98 9.04 -1.87 10.51
N ILE A 99 8.67 -0.61 10.25
CA ILE A 99 9.23 0.17 9.13
C ILE A 99 10.73 0.40 9.32
N THR A 100 11.16 0.73 10.54
CA THR A 100 12.57 0.98 10.85
C THR A 100 13.41 -0.26 10.60
N ASP A 101 12.99 -1.41 11.12
CA ASP A 101 13.67 -2.70 10.95
C ASP A 101 13.68 -3.13 9.48
N PHE A 102 12.58 -2.91 8.75
CA PHE A 102 12.53 -3.15 7.32
C PHE A 102 13.53 -2.28 6.55
N ILE A 103 13.64 -0.99 6.88
CA ILE A 103 14.59 -0.08 6.23
C ILE A 103 16.03 -0.52 6.53
N ILE A 104 16.35 -0.79 7.79
CA ILE A 104 17.71 -1.23 8.19
C ILE A 104 18.09 -2.49 7.44
N SER A 105 17.22 -3.50 7.44
CA SER A 105 17.49 -4.76 6.75
C SER A 105 17.58 -4.63 5.23
N CYS A 106 17.14 -3.54 4.60
CA CYS A 106 17.40 -3.28 3.18
C CYS A 106 18.88 -2.93 2.90
N PHE A 107 19.66 -2.58 3.92
CA PHE A 107 21.08 -2.20 3.78
C PHE A 107 22.05 -3.28 4.28
N GLU A 108 21.56 -4.37 4.86
CA GLU A 108 22.36 -5.43 5.48
C GLU A 108 22.73 -6.57 4.51
N GLU A 109 22.92 -6.27 3.23
CA GLU A 109 23.37 -7.25 2.22
C GLU A 109 24.82 -7.71 2.39
#